data_AF-A0A7C5P986-F1
#
_entry.id   AF-A0A7C5P986-F1
#
_cell.length_a   1.000
_cell.length_b   1.000
_cell.length_c   1.000
_cell.angle_alpha   90.00
_cell.angle_beta   90.00
_cell.angle_gamma   90.00
#
_symmetry.space_group_name_H-M   'P 1'
#
loop_
_entity.id
_entity.type
_entity.pdbx_description
1 polymer ?
#
loop_
_entity_poly.entity_id
_entity_poly.type
_entity_poly.pdbx_seq_one_letter_code
_entity_poly.pdbx_strand_id
1 'polypeptide(L)'
;MQAGKMILGIADHPSFKTQLNEFLTFASNLKVEVVELRLDRLELLLSLNATRQDKTRIVSVLKNHDFRWFVHAPSIGINMASLNPILRKASEEAVMKAVRFAAEICAELVVTHVGRLSRDYPQEYIKKSLENAIDSLMRINSFCKDLGVVFTIENDHKARDHVLAGDAEQTKYLVEKIGCKLTFDVGHANTFGKPEEFAEQLREHILNIHLHDNDGFEDSHLPLGKGKINFHEVIRRIGSHLNLPLVLECHSFEELEESLNFARQKLAHQ
;
A
#
# COMPACT_ATOMS: atom_id res chain seq x y z
N MET A 1 -25.04 -16.15 10.30
CA MET A 1 -23.60 -15.97 10.02
C MET A 1 -23.18 -14.75 10.82
N GLN A 2 -22.24 -14.90 11.76
CA GLN A 2 -21.67 -13.74 12.46
C GLN A 2 -20.91 -12.92 11.42
N ALA A 3 -21.24 -11.63 11.28
CA ALA A 3 -20.42 -10.70 10.51
C ALA A 3 -18.99 -10.80 11.05
N GLY A 4 -18.03 -11.06 10.16
CA GLY A 4 -16.63 -11.12 10.53
C GLY A 4 -16.19 -9.82 11.17
N LYS A 5 -15.33 -9.88 12.20
CA LYS A 5 -14.81 -8.67 12.84
C LYS A 5 -13.96 -7.89 11.82
N MET A 6 -14.34 -6.65 11.56
CA MET A 6 -13.59 -5.73 10.70
C MET A 6 -12.20 -5.45 11.31
N ILE A 7 -11.16 -5.69 10.52
CA ILE A 7 -9.77 -5.40 10.91
C ILE A 7 -9.44 -3.99 10.41
N LEU A 8 -9.22 -3.07 11.35
CA LEU A 8 -8.89 -1.69 11.03
C LEU A 8 -7.41 -1.40 11.29
N GLY A 9 -6.80 -0.65 10.38
CA GLY A 9 -5.43 -0.16 10.49
C GLY A 9 -5.29 1.29 10.06
N ILE A 10 -4.11 1.84 10.32
CA ILE A 10 -3.69 3.16 9.82
C ILE A 10 -2.28 3.06 9.24
N ALA A 11 -2.02 3.83 8.19
CA ALA A 11 -0.69 4.01 7.63
C ALA A 11 0.01 5.24 8.23
N ASP A 12 1.31 5.10 8.44
CA ASP A 12 2.20 6.25 8.65
C ASP A 12 2.31 7.09 7.37
N HIS A 13 2.80 8.32 7.46
CA HIS A 13 3.04 9.16 6.29
C HIS A 13 4.32 10.01 6.40
N PRO A 14 5.09 10.21 5.32
CA PRO A 14 6.32 11.01 5.35
C PRO A 14 6.13 12.48 5.77
N SER A 15 4.92 13.02 5.66
CA SER A 15 4.60 14.39 6.10
C SER A 15 4.48 14.53 7.62
N PHE A 16 4.35 13.43 8.37
CA PHE A 16 4.19 13.46 9.82
C PHE A 16 5.47 13.96 10.47
N LYS A 17 5.39 15.17 11.06
CA LYS A 17 6.53 15.84 11.71
C LYS A 17 6.85 15.30 13.11
N THR A 18 6.00 14.43 13.64
CA THR A 18 6.17 13.75 14.94
C THR A 18 7.20 12.63 14.83
N GLN A 19 7.72 12.13 15.95
CA GLN A 19 8.58 10.94 15.96
C GLN A 19 7.78 9.65 15.70
N LEU A 20 8.43 8.58 15.23
CA LEU A 20 7.75 7.32 14.96
C LEU A 20 7.01 6.81 16.20
N ASN A 21 7.65 6.88 17.37
CA ASN A 21 7.04 6.43 18.63
C ASN A 21 5.76 7.21 19.00
N GLU A 22 5.66 8.49 18.63
CA GLU A 22 4.45 9.28 18.85
C GLU A 22 3.30 8.79 17.96
N PHE A 23 3.58 8.48 16.69
CA PHE A 23 2.61 7.85 15.79
C PHE A 23 2.15 6.48 16.29
N LEU A 24 3.07 5.64 16.79
CA LEU A 24 2.71 4.32 17.35
C LEU A 24 1.87 4.42 18.63
N THR A 25 2.17 5.42 19.47
CA THR A 25 1.36 5.72 20.66
C THR A 25 -0.04 6.17 20.26
N PHE A 26 -0.14 7.05 19.25
CA PHE A 26 -1.41 7.47 18.67
C PHE A 26 -2.21 6.28 18.12
N ALA A 27 -1.58 5.40 17.32
CA ALA A 27 -2.20 4.16 16.82
C ALA A 27 -2.71 3.27 17.96
N SER A 28 -1.93 3.15 19.05
CA SER A 28 -2.29 2.33 20.22
C SER A 28 -3.53 2.90 20.92
N ASN A 29 -3.59 4.23 21.09
CA ASN A 29 -4.73 4.93 21.68
C ASN A 29 -5.99 4.78 20.84
N LEU A 30 -5.84 4.77 19.51
CA LEU A 30 -6.93 4.51 18.59
C LEU A 30 -7.40 3.05 18.61
N LYS A 31 -6.65 2.11 19.19
CA LYS A 31 -6.98 0.67 19.26
C LYS A 31 -7.18 0.04 17.87
N VAL A 32 -6.29 0.37 16.94
CA VAL A 32 -6.23 -0.32 15.65
C VAL A 32 -5.46 -1.63 15.77
N GLU A 33 -5.74 -2.58 14.89
CA GLU A 33 -5.11 -3.91 14.89
C GLU A 33 -3.88 -3.94 13.98
N VAL A 34 -3.89 -3.13 12.92
CA VAL A 34 -2.84 -3.07 11.90
C VAL A 34 -2.19 -1.69 11.91
N VAL A 35 -0.86 -1.67 11.78
CA VAL A 35 -0.11 -0.45 11.48
C VAL A 35 0.73 -0.71 10.26
N GLU A 36 0.55 0.12 9.24
CA GLU A 36 1.37 0.10 8.04
C GLU A 36 2.48 1.14 8.13
N LEU A 37 3.73 0.69 8.08
CA LEU A 37 4.90 1.55 8.13
C LEU A 37 5.29 1.96 6.71
N ARG A 38 5.12 3.25 6.38
CA ARG A 38 5.60 3.80 5.12
C ARG A 38 7.09 4.10 5.19
N LEU A 39 7.89 3.31 4.49
CA LEU A 39 9.36 3.41 4.54
C LEU A 39 9.93 4.64 3.83
N ASP A 40 9.08 5.48 3.23
CA ASP A 40 9.45 6.82 2.78
C ASP A 40 9.58 7.82 3.94
N ARG A 41 9.05 7.52 5.14
CA ARG A 41 9.31 8.31 6.35
C ARG A 41 10.82 8.32 6.61
N LEU A 42 11.40 9.52 6.72
CA LEU A 42 12.86 9.69 6.76
C LEU A 42 13.57 8.84 7.83
N GLU A 43 13.00 8.76 9.04
CA GLU A 43 13.52 7.93 10.13
C GLU A 43 13.62 6.44 9.74
N LEU A 44 12.60 5.91 9.07
CA LEU A 44 12.53 4.53 8.60
C LEU A 44 13.41 4.33 7.35
N LEU A 45 13.39 5.26 6.41
CA LEU A 45 14.20 5.21 5.18
C LEU A 45 15.69 5.13 5.49
N LEU A 46 16.17 5.99 6.41
CA LEU A 46 17.55 5.98 6.86
C LEU A 46 17.89 4.66 7.55
N SER A 47 16.96 4.09 8.31
CA SER A 47 17.16 2.81 9.00
C SER A 47 17.48 1.66 8.06
N LEU A 48 16.93 1.64 6.83
CA LEU A 48 17.20 0.58 5.85
C LEU A 48 18.69 0.46 5.52
N ASN A 49 19.40 1.59 5.55
CA ASN A 49 20.82 1.71 5.23
C ASN A 49 21.71 1.94 6.46
N ALA A 50 21.12 2.03 7.66
CA ALA A 50 21.84 2.40 8.87
C ALA A 50 22.72 1.28 9.43
N THR A 51 23.55 1.65 10.39
CA THR A 51 24.37 0.72 11.17
C THR A 51 23.48 -0.28 11.93
N ARG A 52 24.07 -1.40 12.35
CA ARG A 52 23.35 -2.42 13.13
C ARG A 52 22.71 -1.85 14.40
N GLN A 53 23.33 -0.84 15.01
CA GLN A 53 22.85 -0.23 16.26
C GLN A 53 21.57 0.59 16.05
N ASP A 54 21.53 1.42 15.00
CA ASP A 54 20.35 2.24 14.70
C ASP A 54 19.14 1.39 14.32
N LYS A 55 19.37 0.31 13.54
CA LYS A 55 18.35 -0.69 13.23
C LYS A 55 17.79 -1.33 14.50
N THR A 56 18.68 -1.71 15.43
CA THR A 56 18.27 -2.30 16.73
C THR A 56 17.35 -1.35 17.50
N ARG A 57 17.60 -0.03 17.44
CA ARG A 57 16.75 0.96 18.12
C ARG A 57 15.34 0.97 17.55
N ILE A 58 15.18 1.07 16.23
CA ILE A 58 13.85 1.10 15.60
C ILE A 58 13.10 -0.20 15.85
N VAL A 59 13.75 -1.35 15.66
CA VAL A 59 13.14 -2.65 15.93
C VAL A 59 12.72 -2.78 17.40
N SER A 60 13.50 -2.25 18.34
CA SER A 60 13.13 -2.25 19.77
C SER A 60 11.89 -1.41 20.06
N VAL A 61 11.73 -0.25 19.41
CA VAL A 61 10.55 0.59 19.53
C VAL A 61 9.32 -0.15 19.01
N LEU A 62 9.42 -0.76 17.82
CA LEU A 62 8.32 -1.53 17.23
C LEU A 62 7.90 -2.71 18.12
N LYS A 63 8.85 -3.44 18.70
CA LYS A 63 8.58 -4.57 19.60
C LYS A 63 7.84 -4.20 20.91
N ASN A 64 7.80 -2.92 21.28
CA ASN A 64 7.03 -2.47 22.44
C ASN A 64 5.52 -2.32 22.15
N HIS A 65 5.11 -2.53 20.90
CA HIS A 65 3.72 -2.50 20.48
C HIS A 65 3.29 -3.85 19.91
N ASP A 66 2.01 -4.17 20.12
CA ASP A 66 1.40 -5.43 19.66
C ASP A 66 0.48 -5.16 18.47
N PHE A 67 1.08 -4.74 17.35
CA PHE A 67 0.36 -4.53 16.09
C PHE A 67 0.67 -5.66 15.11
N ARG A 68 -0.29 -5.89 14.21
CA ARG A 68 -0.03 -6.58 12.95
C ARG A 68 0.69 -5.60 12.03
N TRP A 69 1.97 -5.86 11.77
CA TRP A 69 2.82 -4.95 11.01
C TRP A 69 2.70 -5.19 9.52
N PHE A 70 2.35 -4.14 8.78
CA PHE A 70 2.51 -4.08 7.33
C PHE A 70 3.62 -3.10 6.98
N VAL A 71 4.25 -3.30 5.83
CA VAL A 71 5.32 -2.42 5.34
C VAL A 71 4.97 -1.94 3.95
N HIS A 72 4.88 -0.63 3.78
CA HIS A 72 4.89 -0.03 2.46
C HIS A 72 6.34 0.23 2.05
N ALA A 73 6.80 -0.44 1.00
CA ALA A 73 8.14 -0.21 0.47
C ALA A 73 8.29 1.24 0.00
N PRO A 74 9.52 1.79 -0.05
CA PRO A 74 9.75 3.13 -0.56
C PRO A 74 9.15 3.29 -1.96
N SER A 75 8.40 4.36 -2.18
CA SER A 75 7.79 4.69 -3.48
C SER A 75 8.38 5.96 -4.09
N ILE A 76 8.89 6.89 -3.27
CA ILE A 76 9.41 8.17 -3.74
C ILE A 76 10.73 7.95 -4.48
N GLY A 77 10.73 8.20 -5.80
CA GLY A 77 11.90 8.01 -6.66
C GLY A 77 12.17 6.56 -7.06
N ILE A 78 11.23 5.64 -6.79
CA ILE A 78 11.34 4.22 -7.07
C ILE A 78 10.50 3.87 -8.30
N ASN A 79 11.07 3.11 -9.24
CA ASN A 79 10.36 2.74 -10.48
C ASN A 79 10.85 1.39 -11.05
N MET A 80 10.13 0.29 -10.78
CA MET A 80 10.45 -1.03 -11.36
C MET A 80 10.26 -1.08 -12.87
N ALA A 81 9.44 -0.19 -13.42
CA ALA A 81 9.14 -0.15 -14.85
C ALA A 81 10.16 0.65 -15.67
N SER A 82 11.15 1.27 -15.02
CA SER A 82 12.10 2.17 -15.68
C SER A 82 12.82 1.50 -16.84
N LEU A 83 12.88 2.20 -17.98
CA LEU A 83 13.69 1.79 -19.13
C LEU A 83 15.19 1.95 -18.86
N ASN A 84 15.57 2.83 -17.94
CA ASN A 84 16.95 2.97 -17.50
C ASN A 84 17.30 1.82 -16.53
N PRO A 85 18.17 0.87 -16.92
CA PRO A 85 18.48 -0.30 -16.11
C PRO A 85 19.19 0.04 -14.80
N ILE A 86 19.93 1.15 -14.74
CA ILE A 86 20.60 1.59 -13.51
C ILE A 86 19.56 1.99 -12.46
N LEU A 87 18.59 2.83 -12.86
CA LEU A 87 17.52 3.27 -11.97
C LEU A 87 16.60 2.12 -11.57
N ARG A 88 16.25 1.23 -12.52
CA ARG A 88 15.44 0.05 -12.22
C ARG A 88 16.10 -0.87 -11.21
N LYS A 89 17.40 -1.16 -11.38
CA LYS A 89 18.14 -1.99 -10.43
C LYS A 89 18.23 -1.34 -9.04
N ALA A 90 18.50 -0.03 -8.99
CA ALA A 90 18.53 0.70 -7.72
C ALA A 90 17.16 0.69 -7.01
N SER A 91 16.08 0.80 -7.79
CA SER A 91 14.71 0.70 -7.30
C SER A 91 14.44 -0.68 -6.69
N GLU A 92 14.77 -1.75 -7.42
CA GLU A 92 14.63 -3.12 -6.95
C GLU A 92 15.44 -3.38 -5.66
N GLU A 93 16.68 -2.89 -5.59
CA GLU A 93 17.51 -3.01 -4.40
C GLU A 93 16.92 -2.28 -3.18
N ALA A 94 16.26 -1.13 -3.37
CA ALA A 94 15.57 -0.40 -2.31
C ALA A 94 14.39 -1.21 -1.76
N VAL A 95 13.55 -1.78 -2.63
CA VAL A 95 12.43 -2.64 -2.21
C VAL A 95 12.94 -3.92 -1.54
N MET A 96 14.00 -4.54 -2.05
CA MET A 96 14.61 -5.72 -1.39
C MET A 96 15.13 -5.41 0.02
N LYS A 97 15.58 -4.18 0.29
CA LYS A 97 15.93 -3.75 1.66
C LYS A 97 14.68 -3.59 2.53
N ALA A 98 13.58 -3.06 1.99
CA ALA A 98 12.29 -3.02 2.67
C ALA A 98 11.79 -4.42 3.04
N VAL A 99 11.89 -5.40 2.14
CA VAL A 99 11.50 -6.79 2.42
C VAL A 99 12.34 -7.40 3.56
N ARG A 100 13.65 -7.14 3.60
CA ARG A 100 14.50 -7.58 4.72
C ARG A 100 14.07 -6.95 6.04
N PHE A 101 13.74 -5.66 6.03
CA PHE A 101 13.24 -4.96 7.20
C PHE A 101 11.90 -5.54 7.66
N ALA A 102 10.97 -5.78 6.72
CA ALA A 102 9.68 -6.42 6.98
C ALA A 102 9.85 -7.79 7.67
N ALA A 103 10.75 -8.64 7.15
CA ALA A 103 11.05 -9.94 7.76
C ALA A 103 11.65 -9.79 9.17
N GLU A 104 12.51 -8.79 9.40
CA GLU A 104 13.13 -8.53 10.71
C GLU A 104 12.12 -8.14 11.80
N ILE A 105 11.06 -7.42 11.41
CA ILE A 105 9.99 -7.01 12.33
C ILE A 105 8.80 -7.97 12.33
N CYS A 106 8.91 -9.12 11.64
CA CYS A 106 7.83 -10.08 11.45
C CYS A 106 6.56 -9.46 10.83
N ALA A 107 6.72 -8.54 9.88
CA ALA A 107 5.60 -7.98 9.14
C ALA A 107 4.91 -9.05 8.29
N GLU A 108 3.58 -8.99 8.24
CA GLU A 108 2.78 -9.98 7.52
C GLU A 108 2.85 -9.78 6.01
N LEU A 109 2.90 -8.52 5.56
CA LEU A 109 2.94 -8.17 4.14
C LEU A 109 3.83 -6.96 3.83
N VAL A 110 4.29 -6.93 2.58
CA VAL A 110 4.95 -5.78 1.94
C VAL A 110 4.14 -5.31 0.74
N VAL A 111 3.78 -4.03 0.75
CA VAL A 111 3.16 -3.30 -0.36
C VAL A 111 4.22 -2.65 -1.23
N THR A 112 4.04 -2.65 -2.55
CA THR A 112 4.94 -1.97 -3.50
C THR A 112 4.19 -1.47 -4.73
N HIS A 113 4.51 -0.27 -5.19
CA HIS A 113 4.05 0.21 -6.50
C HIS A 113 4.80 -0.45 -7.67
N VAL A 114 4.11 -0.57 -8.80
CA VAL A 114 4.67 -1.14 -10.04
C VAL A 114 5.65 -0.18 -10.72
N GLY A 115 5.39 1.13 -10.60
CA GLY A 115 6.10 2.17 -11.35
C GLY A 115 5.35 2.58 -12.62
N ARG A 116 5.91 3.56 -13.32
CA ARG A 116 5.28 4.25 -14.45
C ARG A 116 6.27 4.44 -15.60
N LEU A 117 5.77 4.53 -16.83
CA LEU A 117 6.57 4.99 -17.96
C LEU A 117 6.41 6.51 -18.11
N SER A 118 7.51 7.25 -18.16
CA SER A 118 7.46 8.70 -18.37
C SER A 118 6.71 9.05 -19.66
N ARG A 119 5.84 10.07 -19.60
CA ARG A 119 5.06 10.55 -20.76
C ARG A 119 5.89 11.03 -21.96
N ASP A 120 7.17 11.30 -21.74
CA ASP A 120 8.08 11.76 -22.79
C ASP A 120 8.53 10.60 -23.69
N TYR A 121 8.34 9.35 -23.26
CA TYR A 121 8.55 8.18 -24.11
C TYR A 121 7.33 7.93 -25.02
N PRO A 122 7.56 7.47 -26.26
CA PRO A 122 6.51 6.94 -27.11
C PRO A 122 5.74 5.78 -26.46
N GLN A 123 4.43 5.68 -26.74
CA GLN A 123 3.55 4.65 -26.17
C GLN A 123 3.98 3.20 -26.50
N GLU A 124 4.69 2.99 -27.61
CA GLU A 124 5.26 1.68 -27.99
C GLU A 124 6.20 1.10 -26.91
N TYR A 125 6.80 1.95 -26.07
CA TYR A 125 7.65 1.52 -24.97
C TYR A 125 6.88 1.05 -23.74
N ILE A 126 5.55 1.22 -23.68
CA ILE A 126 4.72 0.70 -22.57
C ILE A 126 4.95 -0.79 -22.40
N LYS A 127 4.96 -1.56 -23.49
CA LYS A 127 5.21 -3.00 -23.45
C LYS A 127 6.55 -3.31 -22.80
N LYS A 128 7.62 -2.61 -23.19
CA LYS A 128 8.96 -2.86 -22.63
C LYS A 128 9.06 -2.44 -21.17
N SER A 129 8.41 -1.34 -20.80
CA SER A 129 8.33 -0.86 -19.41
C SER A 129 7.57 -1.86 -18.53
N LEU A 130 6.47 -2.42 -19.03
CA LEU A 130 5.69 -3.45 -18.37
C LEU A 130 6.48 -4.75 -18.18
N GLU A 131 7.19 -5.21 -19.22
CA GLU A 131 8.11 -6.36 -19.12
C GLU A 131 9.17 -6.16 -18.02
N ASN A 132 9.78 -4.97 -17.98
CA ASN A 132 10.76 -4.62 -16.96
C ASN A 132 10.16 -4.67 -15.54
N ALA A 133 8.95 -4.11 -15.36
CA ALA A 133 8.27 -4.13 -14.08
C ALA A 133 7.96 -5.57 -13.63
N ILE A 134 7.40 -6.39 -14.51
CA ILE A 134 7.12 -7.81 -14.24
C ILE A 134 8.38 -8.54 -13.79
N ASP A 135 9.48 -8.39 -14.53
CA ASP A 135 10.75 -9.06 -14.21
C ASP A 135 11.26 -8.67 -12.81
N SER A 136 11.26 -7.39 -12.47
CA SER A 136 11.68 -6.90 -11.15
C SER A 136 10.73 -7.35 -10.03
N LEU A 137 9.42 -7.25 -10.23
CA LEU A 137 8.42 -7.62 -9.23
C LEU A 137 8.38 -9.14 -9.01
N MET A 138 8.62 -9.97 -10.03
CA MET A 138 8.76 -11.43 -9.87
C MET A 138 9.97 -11.79 -8.99
N ARG A 139 11.11 -11.10 -9.17
CA ARG A 139 12.28 -11.30 -8.30
C ARG A 139 11.99 -10.89 -6.86
N ILE A 140 11.33 -9.75 -6.66
CA ILE A 140 10.92 -9.27 -5.32
C ILE A 140 9.94 -10.27 -4.68
N ASN A 141 8.91 -10.72 -5.42
CA ASN A 141 7.95 -11.71 -4.94
C ASN A 141 8.63 -13.03 -4.51
N SER A 142 9.60 -13.51 -5.29
CA SER A 142 10.39 -14.69 -4.92
C SER A 142 11.16 -14.46 -3.62
N PHE A 143 11.80 -13.30 -3.47
CA PHE A 143 12.54 -12.96 -2.26
C PHE A 143 11.64 -12.82 -1.02
N CYS A 144 10.44 -12.27 -1.17
CA CYS A 144 9.44 -12.24 -0.10
C CYS A 144 9.05 -13.66 0.35
N LYS A 145 8.83 -14.59 -0.61
CA LYS A 145 8.54 -16.00 -0.31
C LYS A 145 9.67 -16.68 0.47
N ASP A 146 10.92 -16.44 0.07
CA ASP A 146 12.10 -16.98 0.76
C ASP A 146 12.20 -16.51 2.22
N LEU A 147 11.71 -15.31 2.51
CA LEU A 147 11.70 -14.71 3.85
C LEU A 147 10.37 -14.89 4.61
N GLY A 148 9.39 -15.58 4.03
CA GLY A 148 8.10 -15.82 4.66
C GLY A 148 7.21 -14.57 4.81
N VAL A 149 7.42 -13.55 3.98
CA VAL A 149 6.61 -12.32 3.96
C VAL A 149 5.68 -12.35 2.75
N VAL A 150 4.43 -11.92 2.91
CA VAL A 150 3.50 -11.85 1.77
C VAL A 150 3.79 -10.62 0.92
N PHE A 151 3.83 -10.79 -0.39
CA PHE A 151 4.04 -9.69 -1.33
C PHE A 151 2.74 -9.25 -1.99
N THR A 152 2.47 -7.95 -1.94
CA THR A 152 1.38 -7.31 -2.68
C THR A 152 1.90 -6.20 -3.57
N ILE A 153 1.27 -6.06 -4.74
CA ILE A 153 1.38 -4.84 -5.52
C ILE A 153 0.15 -3.97 -5.26
N GLU A 154 0.30 -2.66 -5.43
CA GLU A 154 -0.78 -1.69 -5.30
C GLU A 154 -1.19 -1.13 -6.66
N ASN A 155 -2.50 -0.97 -6.89
CA ASN A 155 -2.99 -0.23 -8.04
C ASN A 155 -2.74 1.27 -7.84
N ASP A 156 -2.48 1.99 -8.93
CA ASP A 156 -1.89 3.31 -8.90
C ASP A 156 -2.89 4.39 -9.35
N HIS A 157 -2.73 5.63 -8.89
CA HIS A 157 -3.61 6.74 -9.26
C HIS A 157 -3.27 7.34 -10.63
N LYS A 158 -4.24 8.05 -11.20
CA LYS A 158 -4.10 8.73 -12.49
C LYS A 158 -3.02 9.79 -12.41
N ALA A 159 -2.05 9.70 -13.32
CA ALA A 159 -0.93 10.62 -13.38
C ALA A 159 -0.68 11.13 -14.80
N ARG A 160 0.25 12.08 -14.91
CA ARG A 160 0.71 12.56 -16.23
C ARG A 160 1.53 11.51 -16.98
N ASP A 161 2.27 10.69 -16.24
CA ASP A 161 3.02 9.56 -16.78
C ASP A 161 2.09 8.40 -17.13
N HIS A 162 2.56 7.49 -17.99
CA HIS A 162 1.83 6.28 -18.33
C HIS A 162 1.82 5.32 -17.14
N VAL A 163 0.66 5.22 -16.49
CA VAL A 163 0.40 4.30 -15.38
C VAL A 163 0.22 2.88 -15.92
N LEU A 164 0.84 1.90 -15.26
CA LEU A 164 0.86 0.51 -15.70
C LEU A 164 -0.08 -0.42 -14.93
N ALA A 165 -0.62 0.05 -13.81
CA ALA A 165 -1.52 -0.67 -12.90
C ALA A 165 -2.64 0.25 -12.41
N GLY A 166 -3.28 0.99 -13.31
CA GLY A 166 -4.28 2.00 -12.94
C GLY A 166 -5.70 1.43 -12.88
N ASP A 167 -6.07 0.68 -13.91
CA ASP A 167 -7.38 0.04 -14.01
C ASP A 167 -7.37 -1.44 -13.61
N ALA A 168 -8.56 -2.03 -13.55
CA ALA A 168 -8.76 -3.40 -13.11
C ALA A 168 -8.11 -4.43 -14.05
N GLU A 169 -8.16 -4.21 -15.36
CA GLU A 169 -7.62 -5.14 -16.36
C GLU A 169 -6.08 -5.18 -16.27
N GLN A 170 -5.46 -4.00 -16.25
CA GLN A 170 -4.02 -3.83 -16.08
C GLN A 170 -3.53 -4.48 -14.79
N THR A 171 -4.20 -4.17 -13.67
CA THR A 171 -3.82 -4.67 -12.36
C THR A 171 -3.98 -6.20 -12.29
N LYS A 172 -5.09 -6.74 -12.81
CA LYS A 172 -5.34 -8.18 -12.82
C LYS A 172 -4.27 -8.93 -13.61
N TYR A 173 -3.95 -8.44 -14.80
CA TYR A 173 -2.89 -8.99 -15.62
C TYR A 173 -1.55 -9.06 -14.86
N LEU A 174 -1.17 -7.98 -14.17
CA LEU A 174 0.06 -7.92 -13.39
C LEU A 174 0.06 -8.90 -12.21
N VAL A 175 -1.00 -8.92 -11.40
CA VAL A 175 -1.10 -9.80 -10.24
C VAL A 175 -1.01 -11.27 -10.65
N GLU A 176 -1.74 -11.67 -11.70
CA GLU A 176 -1.72 -13.04 -12.24
C GLU A 176 -0.34 -13.38 -12.81
N LYS A 177 0.28 -12.46 -13.56
CA LYS A 177 1.58 -12.69 -14.20
C LYS A 177 2.72 -12.80 -13.19
N ILE A 178 2.71 -11.98 -12.14
CA ILE A 178 3.72 -11.98 -11.08
C ILE A 178 3.47 -13.11 -10.08
N GLY A 179 2.22 -13.58 -9.96
CA GLY A 179 1.81 -14.58 -8.99
C GLY A 179 1.88 -14.05 -7.55
N CYS A 180 1.41 -12.81 -7.34
CA CYS A 180 1.35 -12.14 -6.04
C CYS A 180 -0.10 -11.87 -5.62
N LYS A 181 -0.29 -11.10 -4.54
CA LYS A 181 -1.59 -10.59 -4.10
C LYS A 181 -1.67 -9.08 -4.37
N LEU A 182 -2.83 -8.50 -4.07
CA LEU A 182 -3.15 -7.10 -4.31
C LEU A 182 -3.40 -6.36 -2.99
N THR A 183 -2.75 -5.20 -2.86
CA THR A 183 -3.24 -4.11 -2.01
C THR A 183 -4.14 -3.26 -2.87
N PHE A 184 -5.44 -3.30 -2.60
CA PHE A 184 -6.41 -2.53 -3.36
C PHE A 184 -6.53 -1.14 -2.76
N ASP A 185 -6.02 -0.14 -3.46
CA ASP A 185 -6.27 1.25 -3.12
C ASP A 185 -7.55 1.73 -3.80
N VAL A 186 -8.54 2.01 -2.95
CA VAL A 186 -9.87 2.45 -3.37
C VAL A 186 -9.84 3.87 -3.94
N GLY A 187 -9.03 4.74 -3.35
CA GLY A 187 -8.93 6.13 -3.77
C GLY A 187 -8.23 6.26 -5.12
N HIS A 188 -7.13 5.54 -5.32
CA HIS A 188 -6.45 5.42 -6.61
C HIS A 188 -7.40 4.94 -7.71
N ALA A 189 -8.17 3.87 -7.47
CA ALA A 189 -9.11 3.35 -8.45
C ALA A 189 -10.22 4.36 -8.82
N ASN A 190 -10.64 5.20 -7.87
CA ASN A 190 -11.62 6.27 -8.12
C ASN A 190 -11.10 7.34 -9.10
N THR A 191 -9.78 7.49 -9.25
CA THR A 191 -9.19 8.42 -10.25
C THR A 191 -9.22 7.86 -11.68
N PHE A 192 -9.40 6.55 -11.83
CA PHE A 192 -9.49 5.87 -13.12
C PHE A 192 -10.93 5.54 -13.54
N GLY A 193 -11.81 5.30 -12.58
CA GLY A 193 -13.19 4.92 -12.83
C GLY A 193 -13.94 4.59 -11.56
N LYS A 194 -14.64 3.47 -11.57
CA LYS A 194 -15.50 3.06 -10.46
C LYS A 194 -14.80 2.04 -9.56
N PRO A 195 -14.45 2.40 -8.31
CA PRO A 195 -13.72 1.50 -7.43
C PRO A 195 -14.52 0.23 -7.09
N GLU A 196 -15.85 0.28 -7.09
CA GLU A 196 -16.69 -0.90 -6.85
C GLU A 196 -16.58 -1.93 -7.99
N GLU A 197 -16.49 -1.49 -9.24
CA GLU A 197 -16.32 -2.38 -10.39
C GLU A 197 -14.91 -2.98 -10.41
N PHE A 198 -13.90 -2.21 -9.98
CA PHE A 198 -12.55 -2.70 -9.76
C PHE A 198 -12.54 -3.81 -8.68
N ALA A 199 -13.17 -3.52 -7.54
CA ALA A 199 -13.26 -4.44 -6.42
C ALA A 199 -13.89 -5.77 -6.80
N GLU A 200 -15.00 -5.75 -7.55
CA GLU A 200 -15.68 -6.95 -8.02
C GLU A 200 -14.79 -7.83 -8.91
N GLN A 201 -14.01 -7.22 -9.81
CA GLN A 201 -13.16 -7.94 -10.74
C GLN A 201 -11.93 -8.59 -10.08
N LEU A 202 -11.41 -7.99 -9.01
CA LEU A 202 -10.18 -8.42 -8.35
C LEU A 202 -10.36 -9.02 -6.96
N ARG A 203 -11.59 -9.16 -6.45
CA ARG A 203 -11.87 -9.61 -5.06
C ARG A 203 -11.05 -10.83 -4.59
N GLU A 204 -10.80 -11.81 -5.45
CA GLU A 204 -10.04 -13.04 -5.11
C GLU A 204 -8.53 -12.81 -4.96
N HIS A 205 -8.03 -11.68 -5.46
CA HIS A 205 -6.65 -11.26 -5.41
C HIS A 205 -6.36 -10.28 -4.27
N ILE A 206 -7.39 -9.59 -3.73
CA ILE A 206 -7.25 -8.59 -2.68
C ILE A 206 -6.84 -9.25 -1.36
N LEU A 207 -5.82 -8.71 -0.72
CA LEU A 207 -5.37 -9.13 0.61
C LEU A 207 -5.27 -7.97 1.61
N ASN A 208 -5.09 -6.75 1.11
CA ASN A 208 -5.09 -5.52 1.89
C ASN A 208 -5.91 -4.46 1.14
N ILE A 209 -6.52 -3.52 1.86
CA ILE A 209 -7.30 -2.43 1.26
C ILE A 209 -6.80 -1.11 1.86
N HIS A 210 -6.35 -0.21 1.00
CA HIS A 210 -6.07 1.18 1.38
C HIS A 210 -7.33 2.02 1.19
N LEU A 211 -7.61 2.83 2.21
CA LEU A 211 -8.80 3.65 2.29
C LEU A 211 -8.43 5.11 2.52
N HIS A 212 -8.75 5.91 1.52
CA HIS A 212 -8.83 7.35 1.59
C HIS A 212 -9.86 7.82 0.54
N ASP A 213 -10.31 9.07 0.63
CA ASP A 213 -11.34 9.61 -0.24
C ASP A 213 -10.76 10.64 -1.24
N ASN A 214 -11.48 10.85 -2.34
CA ASN A 214 -11.21 11.91 -3.30
C ASN A 214 -12.46 12.15 -4.18
N ASP A 215 -12.37 13.12 -5.08
CA ASP A 215 -13.48 13.49 -5.96
C ASP A 215 -13.44 12.85 -7.35
N GLY A 216 -12.48 11.95 -7.58
CA GLY A 216 -12.26 11.20 -8.83
C GLY A 216 -11.30 11.84 -9.82
N PHE A 217 -10.69 13.00 -9.50
CA PHE A 217 -9.76 13.67 -10.41
C PHE A 217 -8.29 13.48 -10.03
N GLU A 218 -7.98 13.64 -8.76
CA GLU A 218 -6.62 13.54 -8.24
C GLU A 218 -6.59 12.74 -6.94
N ASP A 219 -5.38 12.37 -6.55
CA ASP A 219 -5.12 11.56 -5.38
C ASP A 219 -5.04 12.42 -4.10
N SER A 220 -6.17 12.98 -3.68
CA SER A 220 -6.22 14.00 -2.64
C SER A 220 -6.06 13.47 -1.20
N HIS A 221 -6.12 12.14 -0.98
CA HIS A 221 -6.09 11.51 0.35
C HIS A 221 -6.99 12.17 1.40
N LEU A 222 -8.22 12.55 1.02
CA LEU A 222 -9.16 13.17 1.94
C LEU A 222 -9.67 12.16 2.99
N PRO A 223 -10.13 12.63 4.16
CA PRO A 223 -10.81 11.77 5.11
C PRO A 223 -12.03 11.09 4.51
N LEU A 224 -12.36 9.89 5.00
CA LEU A 224 -13.52 9.15 4.49
C LEU A 224 -14.83 9.94 4.65
N GLY A 225 -15.58 10.05 3.55
CA GLY A 225 -16.83 10.81 3.49
C GLY A 225 -16.66 12.29 3.14
N LYS A 226 -15.43 12.74 2.86
CA LYS A 226 -15.15 14.10 2.36
C LYS A 226 -15.02 14.18 0.85
N GLY A 227 -14.92 13.04 0.18
CA GLY A 227 -14.92 12.95 -1.28
C GLY A 227 -16.24 12.41 -1.80
N LYS A 228 -16.15 11.56 -2.83
CA LYS A 228 -17.31 11.04 -3.58
C LYS A 228 -17.37 9.51 -3.63
N ILE A 229 -16.45 8.82 -2.95
CA ILE A 229 -16.37 7.37 -3.01
C ILE A 229 -17.52 6.73 -2.22
N ASN A 230 -18.23 5.78 -2.85
CA ASN A 230 -19.24 4.97 -2.18
C ASN A 230 -18.59 3.73 -1.53
N PHE A 231 -17.94 3.91 -0.39
CA PHE A 231 -17.24 2.83 0.32
C PHE A 231 -18.15 1.65 0.68
N HIS A 232 -19.44 1.89 0.96
CA HIS A 232 -20.39 0.82 1.22
C HIS A 232 -20.52 -0.13 0.02
N GLU A 233 -20.65 0.43 -1.18
CA GLU A 233 -20.77 -0.37 -2.39
C GLU A 233 -19.47 -1.10 -2.71
N VAL A 234 -18.31 -0.46 -2.49
CA VAL A 234 -16.99 -1.08 -2.64
C VAL A 234 -16.87 -2.32 -1.74
N ILE A 235 -17.06 -2.16 -0.43
CA ILE A 235 -16.95 -3.27 0.54
C ILE A 235 -17.98 -4.37 0.23
N ARG A 236 -19.22 -4.00 -0.16
CA ARG A 236 -20.25 -4.96 -0.54
C ARG A 236 -19.83 -5.82 -1.73
N ARG A 237 -19.14 -5.25 -2.73
CA ARG A 237 -18.68 -5.98 -3.93
C ARG A 237 -17.44 -6.85 -3.69
N ILE A 238 -16.59 -6.47 -2.74
CA ILE A 238 -15.51 -7.34 -2.22
C ILE A 238 -16.13 -8.58 -1.56
N GLY A 239 -17.16 -8.37 -0.74
CA GLY A 239 -17.95 -9.42 -0.10
C GLY A 239 -17.56 -9.66 1.36
N SER A 240 -18.55 -9.81 2.23
CA SER A 240 -18.42 -9.86 3.70
C SER A 240 -17.77 -11.11 4.30
N HIS A 241 -17.37 -12.07 3.46
CA HIS A 241 -16.68 -13.29 3.91
C HIS A 241 -15.16 -13.11 3.98
N LEU A 242 -14.63 -12.05 3.38
CA LEU A 242 -13.21 -11.74 3.38
C LEU A 242 -12.92 -10.83 4.58
N ASN A 243 -12.36 -11.40 5.66
CA ASN A 243 -11.83 -10.62 6.80
C ASN A 243 -10.55 -9.89 6.36
N LEU A 244 -10.71 -8.86 5.53
CA LEU A 244 -9.59 -8.08 4.99
C LEU A 244 -9.27 -6.89 5.90
N PRO A 245 -7.98 -6.59 6.09
CA PRO A 245 -7.55 -5.33 6.68
C PRO A 245 -8.02 -4.14 5.85
N LEU A 246 -8.56 -3.13 6.53
CA LEU A 246 -8.83 -1.81 5.98
C LEU A 246 -7.83 -0.82 6.60
N VAL A 247 -6.85 -0.39 5.84
CA VAL A 247 -5.78 0.52 6.28
C VAL A 247 -6.09 1.93 5.81
N LEU A 248 -6.24 2.85 6.75
CA LEU A 248 -6.59 4.24 6.46
C LEU A 248 -5.33 5.05 6.15
N GLU A 249 -5.40 5.89 5.13
CA GLU A 249 -4.27 6.69 4.67
C GLU A 249 -4.65 8.17 4.57
N CYS A 250 -4.14 8.98 5.49
CA CYS A 250 -4.37 10.42 5.50
C CYS A 250 -3.09 11.18 5.87
N HIS A 251 -3.07 12.48 5.61
CA HIS A 251 -1.88 13.32 5.75
C HIS A 251 -1.76 14.02 7.12
N SER A 252 -2.68 13.73 8.05
CA SER A 252 -2.57 14.14 9.46
C SER A 252 -3.24 13.16 10.43
N PHE A 253 -2.93 13.29 11.72
CA PHE A 253 -3.52 12.46 12.79
C PHE A 253 -5.03 12.73 12.95
N GLU A 254 -5.46 13.99 12.84
CA GLU A 254 -6.87 14.38 12.93
C GLU A 254 -7.69 13.71 11.81
N GLU A 255 -7.18 13.73 10.58
CA GLU A 255 -7.82 13.10 9.43
C GLU A 255 -7.88 11.57 9.54
N LEU A 256 -6.83 10.94 10.10
CA LEU A 256 -6.83 9.50 10.40
C LEU A 256 -7.89 9.15 11.44
N GLU A 257 -8.03 9.96 12.50
CA GLU A 257 -9.05 9.75 13.53
C GLU A 257 -10.47 9.96 12.98
N GLU A 258 -10.69 11.00 12.18
CA GLU A 258 -11.96 11.24 11.49
C GLU A 258 -12.35 10.06 10.60
N SER A 259 -11.42 9.58 9.77
CA SER A 259 -11.60 8.44 8.88
C SER A 259 -11.86 7.14 9.65
N LEU A 260 -11.17 6.93 10.76
CA LEU A 260 -11.37 5.75 11.61
C LEU A 260 -12.75 5.75 12.26
N ASN A 261 -13.22 6.91 12.71
CA ASN A 261 -14.56 7.08 13.24
C ASN A 261 -15.62 6.82 12.16
N PHE A 262 -15.41 7.32 10.94
CA PHE A 262 -16.27 7.00 9.81
C PHE A 262 -16.32 5.49 9.55
N ALA A 263 -15.17 4.82 9.45
CA ALA A 263 -15.10 3.38 9.20
C ALA A 263 -15.84 2.57 10.28
N ARG A 264 -15.63 2.90 11.56
CA ARG A 264 -16.31 2.25 12.70
C ARG A 264 -17.81 2.43 12.71
N GLN A 265 -18.31 3.60 12.31
CA GLN A 265 -19.74 3.92 12.39
C GLN A 265 -20.50 3.53 11.12
N LYS A 266 -19.85 3.58 9.96
CA LYS A 266 -20.51 3.40 8.67
C LYS A 266 -20.20 2.04 8.06
N LEU A 267 -18.97 1.55 8.18
CA LEU A 267 -18.59 0.30 7.53
C LEU A 267 -18.80 -0.93 8.45
N ALA A 268 -18.70 -0.78 9.77
CA ALA A 268 -18.76 -1.91 10.72
C ALA A 268 -20.16 -2.51 10.97
N HIS A 269 -21.23 -1.90 10.46
CA HIS A 269 -22.63 -2.34 10.69
C HIS A 269 -23.20 -3.23 9.57
N GLN A 270 -22.36 -3.93 8.81
CA GLN A 270 -22.78 -4.79 7.70
C GLN A 270 -22.26 -6.21 7.83
#